data_AF-A0A6P1FJH7-F1
#
_entry.id   AF-A0A6P1FJH7-F1
#
_cell.length_a   1.000
_cell.length_b   1.000
_cell.length_c   1.000
_cell.angle_alpha   90.00
_cell.angle_beta   90.00
_cell.angle_gamma   90.00
#
_symmetry.space_group_name_H-M   'P 1'
#
loop_
_entity.id
_entity.type
_entity.pdbx_description
1 polymer ?
#
loop_
_entity_poly.entity_id
_entity_poly.type
_entity_poly.pdbx_seq_one_letter_code
_entity_poly.pdbx_strand_id
1 'polypeptide(L)'
;MDDEERARYLPATKRSAPTDQGEATAERRDSVVTALLRELDAVDPHGLEPGRVNGAPRDEYAAEAAPIASILLRRGRITGEELDAVRRFWFSEPLSDLLGDGFAPLLARLDRLAPPPAGE
;
A
#
# COMPACT_ATOMS: atom_id res chain seq x y z
N MET A 1 3.70 -44.84 31.68
CA MET A 1 3.46 -43.90 30.56
C MET A 1 4.17 -42.65 30.95
N ASP A 2 5.41 -42.58 30.48
CA ASP A 2 6.49 -41.81 31.06
C ASP A 2 6.73 -40.58 30.19
N ASP A 3 7.21 -39.48 30.78
CA ASP A 3 7.34 -38.15 30.14
C ASP A 3 8.12 -38.15 28.81
N GLU A 4 8.92 -39.19 28.56
CA GLU A 4 9.69 -39.37 27.32
C GLU A 4 8.83 -39.70 26.08
N GLU A 5 7.66 -40.32 26.25
CA GLU A 5 6.80 -40.71 25.12
C GLU A 5 5.99 -39.51 24.56
N ARG A 6 5.77 -38.48 25.37
CA ARG A 6 5.10 -37.23 24.95
C ARG A 6 5.96 -36.40 23.99
N ALA A 7 7.28 -36.54 24.04
CA ALA A 7 8.19 -35.79 23.16
C ALA A 7 8.21 -36.32 21.71
N ARG A 8 7.71 -37.52 21.46
CA ARG A 8 7.66 -38.13 20.11
C ARG A 8 6.48 -37.68 19.25
N TYR A 9 5.45 -37.07 19.85
CA TYR A 9 4.20 -36.71 19.18
C TYR A 9 3.95 -35.20 19.06
N LEU A 10 4.89 -34.35 19.45
CA LEU A 10 4.80 -32.93 19.13
C LEU A 10 5.23 -32.74 17.66
N PRO A 11 4.31 -32.36 16.75
CA PRO A 11 4.73 -32.01 15.41
C PRO A 11 5.68 -30.82 15.51
N ALA A 12 6.88 -30.99 14.98
CA ALA A 12 7.80 -29.93 14.64
C ALA A 12 7.16 -29.06 13.54
N THR A 13 6.11 -28.33 13.90
CA THR A 13 5.63 -27.19 13.13
C THR A 13 6.64 -26.09 13.40
N LYS A 14 7.69 -26.15 12.59
CA LYS A 14 8.62 -25.09 12.22
C LYS A 14 8.41 -23.80 13.01
N ARG A 15 9.36 -23.53 13.93
CA ARG A 15 9.90 -22.18 14.11
C ARG A 15 10.31 -21.66 12.73
N SER A 16 9.38 -21.05 12.00
CA SER A 16 9.72 -20.03 11.05
C SER A 16 9.51 -18.72 11.78
N ALA A 17 10.55 -18.26 12.47
CA ALA A 17 10.65 -16.85 12.80
C ALA A 17 10.44 -16.08 11.49
N PRO A 18 9.57 -15.05 11.43
CA PRO A 18 9.62 -14.12 10.32
C PRO A 18 11.03 -13.54 10.34
N THR A 19 11.75 -13.83 9.27
CA THR A 19 13.11 -13.38 9.03
C THR A 19 13.10 -11.87 8.95
N ASP A 20 14.15 -11.22 9.42
CA ASP A 20 14.45 -9.77 9.33
C ASP A 20 13.99 -9.11 8.01
N GLN A 21 14.03 -9.84 6.90
CA GLN A 21 13.54 -9.43 5.58
C GLN A 21 12.02 -9.24 5.48
N GLY A 22 11.20 -10.01 6.20
CA GLY A 22 9.75 -9.87 6.26
C GLY A 22 9.29 -8.63 7.01
N GLU A 23 10.01 -8.27 8.07
CA GLU A 23 9.79 -7.04 8.84
C GLU A 23 10.23 -5.82 8.02
N ALA A 24 11.44 -5.86 7.46
CA ALA A 24 11.95 -4.78 6.60
C ALA A 24 11.09 -4.54 5.34
N THR A 25 10.44 -5.58 4.78
CA THR A 25 9.51 -5.42 3.66
C THR A 25 8.15 -4.86 4.09
N ALA A 26 7.67 -5.19 5.29
CA ALA A 26 6.46 -4.61 5.87
C ALA A 26 6.67 -3.12 6.23
N GLU A 27 7.77 -2.78 6.91
CA GLU A 27 8.12 -1.39 7.23
C GLU A 27 8.30 -0.54 5.97
N ARG A 28 8.96 -1.09 4.95
CA ARG A 28 9.09 -0.43 3.64
C ARG A 28 7.71 -0.21 3.01
N ARG A 29 6.82 -1.19 3.10
CA ARG A 29 5.45 -1.06 2.59
C ARG A 29 4.69 0.03 3.33
N ASP A 30 4.73 0.05 4.66
CA ASP A 30 4.04 1.04 5.48
C ASP A 30 4.57 2.47 5.21
N SER A 31 5.88 2.61 4.96
CA SER A 31 6.48 3.87 4.55
C SER A 31 5.93 4.36 3.20
N VAL A 32 5.85 3.48 2.19
CA VAL A 32 5.29 3.82 0.88
C VAL A 32 3.80 4.12 0.97
N VAL A 33 3.02 3.36 1.76
CA VAL A 33 1.59 3.63 2.02
C VAL A 33 1.41 5.00 2.66
N THR A 34 2.23 5.34 3.66
CA THR A 34 2.17 6.64 4.32
C THR A 34 2.48 7.79 3.35
N ALA A 35 3.46 7.61 2.45
CA ALA A 35 3.78 8.60 1.44
C ALA A 35 2.65 8.76 0.41
N LEU A 36 2.07 7.66 -0.05
CA LEU A 36 0.91 7.65 -0.96
C LEU A 36 -0.30 8.35 -0.36
N LEU A 37 -0.60 8.06 0.91
CA LEU A 37 -1.69 8.70 1.64
C LEU A 37 -1.55 10.23 1.62
N ARG A 38 -0.35 10.75 1.86
CA ARG A 38 -0.11 12.21 1.80
C ARG A 38 -0.37 12.80 0.43
N GLU A 39 -0.03 12.07 -0.64
CA GLU A 39 -0.28 12.53 -2.01
C GLU A 39 -1.79 12.52 -2.35
N LEU A 40 -2.53 11.52 -1.87
CA LEU A 40 -3.98 11.44 -2.03
C LEU A 40 -4.70 12.49 -1.18
N ASP A 41 -4.30 12.68 0.08
CA ASP A 41 -4.80 13.72 0.98
C ASP A 41 -4.61 15.12 0.38
N ALA A 42 -3.46 15.36 -0.26
CA ALA A 42 -3.14 16.66 -0.83
C ALA A 42 -3.96 17.00 -2.08
N VAL A 43 -4.29 15.98 -2.88
CA VAL A 43 -5.16 16.15 -4.06
C VAL A 43 -6.63 16.17 -3.65
N ASP A 44 -6.97 15.43 -2.61
CA ASP A 44 -8.31 15.24 -2.06
C ASP A 44 -9.37 15.02 -3.16
N PRO A 45 -9.32 13.88 -3.89
CA PRO A 45 -10.17 13.65 -5.07
C PRO A 45 -11.67 13.80 -4.81
N HIS A 46 -12.10 13.64 -3.56
CA HIS A 46 -13.50 13.71 -3.16
C HIS A 46 -13.85 14.97 -2.36
N GLY A 47 -12.89 15.86 -2.10
CA GLY A 47 -13.14 17.05 -1.28
C GLY A 47 -13.52 16.72 0.17
N LEU A 48 -12.98 15.63 0.73
CA LEU A 48 -13.32 15.13 2.06
C LEU A 48 -12.56 15.84 3.18
N GLU A 49 -11.58 16.67 2.83
CA GLU A 49 -10.69 17.38 3.75
C GLU A 49 -10.12 16.49 4.87
N PRO A 50 -9.42 15.38 4.55
CA PRO A 50 -8.97 14.41 5.57
C PRO A 50 -8.19 15.05 6.73
N GLY A 51 -8.56 14.70 7.96
CA GLY A 51 -7.91 15.16 9.19
C GLY A 51 -8.26 16.58 9.63
N ARG A 52 -9.19 17.27 8.95
CA ARG A 52 -9.77 18.52 9.46
C ARG A 52 -10.85 18.26 10.51
N VAL A 53 -11.16 19.28 11.32
CA VAL A 53 -12.12 19.20 12.45
C VAL A 53 -13.49 18.64 12.04
N ASN A 54 -13.94 18.96 10.82
CA ASN A 54 -15.21 18.47 10.26
C ASN A 54 -15.01 17.62 8.98
N GLY A 55 -13.76 17.25 8.67
CA GLY A 55 -13.43 16.44 7.51
C GLY A 55 -13.50 14.94 7.82
N ALA A 56 -13.21 14.13 6.81
CA ALA A 56 -13.06 12.69 6.96
C ALA A 56 -11.88 12.33 7.89
N PRO A 57 -11.84 11.09 8.41
CA PRO A 57 -10.65 10.56 9.07
C PRO A 57 -9.37 10.77 8.25
N ARG A 58 -8.24 10.90 8.93
CA ARG A 58 -6.96 11.19 8.26
C ARG A 58 -6.44 10.02 7.41
N ASP A 59 -6.95 8.84 7.64
CA ASP A 59 -6.63 7.60 6.93
C ASP A 59 -7.69 7.20 5.90
N GLU A 60 -8.60 8.13 5.52
CA GLU A 60 -9.72 7.85 4.61
C GLU A 60 -9.28 7.16 3.31
N TYR A 61 -8.15 7.57 2.73
CA TYR A 61 -7.62 7.01 1.49
C TYR A 61 -6.75 5.75 1.66
N ALA A 62 -6.66 5.17 2.87
CA ALA A 62 -5.72 4.07 3.16
C ALA A 62 -6.05 2.80 2.39
N ALA A 63 -7.35 2.54 2.14
CA ALA A 63 -7.83 1.40 1.38
C ALA A 63 -7.35 1.42 -0.08
N GLU A 64 -7.21 2.61 -0.68
CA GLU A 64 -6.65 2.80 -2.03
C GLU A 64 -5.12 2.80 -2.00
N ALA A 65 -4.50 3.40 -0.98
CA ALA A 65 -3.04 3.50 -0.88
C ALA A 65 -2.35 2.13 -0.76
N ALA A 66 -2.92 1.18 -0.02
CA ALA A 66 -2.32 -0.14 0.20
C ALA A 66 -2.10 -0.98 -1.10
N PRO A 67 -3.09 -1.13 -2.01
CA PRO A 67 -2.86 -1.81 -3.28
C PRO A 67 -1.95 -1.03 -4.23
N ILE A 68 -2.01 0.31 -4.25
CA ILE A 68 -1.08 1.14 -5.04
C ILE A 68 0.36 0.94 -4.60
N ALA A 69 0.62 0.95 -3.29
CA ALA A 69 1.93 0.68 -2.72
C ALA A 69 2.46 -0.71 -3.14
N SER A 70 1.57 -1.70 -3.18
CA SER A 70 1.93 -3.07 -3.56
C SER A 70 2.35 -3.16 -5.03
N ILE A 71 1.70 -2.39 -5.91
CA ILE A 71 2.07 -2.29 -7.33
C ILE A 71 3.43 -1.61 -7.47
N LEU A 72 3.61 -0.44 -6.84
CA LEU A 72 4.86 0.33 -6.86
C LEU A 72 6.06 -0.49 -6.38
N LEU A 73 5.93 -1.19 -5.25
CA LEU A 73 7.01 -2.01 -4.69
C LEU A 73 7.37 -3.21 -5.57
N ARG A 74 6.39 -3.79 -6.25
CA ARG A 74 6.60 -4.98 -7.10
C ARG A 74 7.13 -4.63 -8.48
N ARG A 75 6.70 -3.50 -9.05
CA ARG A 75 6.99 -3.10 -10.44
C ARG A 75 8.03 -2.00 -10.55
N GLY A 76 8.33 -1.30 -9.46
CA GLY A 76 9.20 -0.12 -9.46
C GLY A 76 8.60 1.08 -10.18
N ARG A 77 7.31 1.04 -10.53
CA ARG A 77 6.56 2.10 -11.21
C ARG A 77 5.06 1.85 -11.10
N ILE A 78 4.26 2.86 -11.38
CA ILE A 78 2.81 2.71 -11.55
C ILE A 78 2.33 3.45 -12.80
N THR A 79 1.42 2.82 -13.54
CA THR A 79 0.78 3.41 -14.71
C THR A 79 -0.57 4.04 -14.36
N GLY A 80 -1.05 4.97 -15.19
CA GLY A 80 -2.38 5.56 -15.03
C GLY A 80 -3.50 4.50 -15.08
N GLU A 81 -3.35 3.50 -15.96
CA GLU A 81 -4.30 2.38 -16.08
C GLU A 81 -4.38 1.55 -14.81
N GLU A 82 -3.24 1.26 -14.17
CA GLU A 82 -3.19 0.56 -12.88
C GLU A 82 -3.82 1.37 -11.76
N LEU A 83 -3.57 2.68 -11.72
CA LEU A 83 -4.17 3.59 -10.74
C LEU A 83 -5.69 3.64 -10.89
N ASP A 84 -6.19 3.78 -12.12
CA ASP A 84 -7.63 3.74 -12.40
C ASP A 84 -8.25 2.37 -12.12
N ALA A 85 -7.51 1.27 -12.34
CA ALA A 85 -8.00 -0.06 -12.02
C ALA A 85 -8.19 -0.28 -10.51
N VAL A 86 -7.25 0.20 -9.68
CA VAL A 86 -7.41 0.20 -8.22
C VAL A 86 -8.62 1.02 -7.81
N ARG A 87 -8.79 2.21 -8.40
CA ARG A 87 -9.92 3.08 -8.10
C ARG A 87 -11.26 2.42 -8.46
N ARG A 88 -11.38 1.90 -9.68
CA ARG A 88 -12.60 1.22 -10.16
C ARG A 88 -12.98 0.03 -9.30
N PHE A 89 -11.99 -0.68 -8.73
CA PHE A 89 -12.27 -1.79 -7.82
C PHE A 89 -13.05 -1.34 -6.57
N TRP A 90 -12.76 -0.14 -6.04
CA TRP A 90 -13.42 0.38 -4.83
C TRP A 90 -14.66 1.23 -5.11
N PHE A 91 -14.60 2.10 -6.12
CA PHE A 91 -15.62 3.12 -6.36
C PHE A 91 -16.34 2.98 -7.71
N SER A 92 -16.01 1.94 -8.50
CA SER A 92 -16.55 1.72 -9.85
C SER A 92 -16.29 2.85 -10.87
N GLU A 93 -15.49 3.85 -10.49
CA GLU A 93 -15.13 5.02 -11.31
C GLU A 93 -13.60 5.12 -11.40
N PRO A 94 -13.03 5.59 -12.54
CA PRO A 94 -11.60 5.87 -12.61
C PRO A 94 -11.24 7.18 -11.90
N LEU A 95 -9.99 7.26 -11.43
CA LEU A 95 -9.48 8.45 -10.76
C LEU A 95 -9.16 9.56 -11.77
N SER A 96 -8.80 9.18 -13.00
CA SER A 96 -8.58 10.10 -14.11
C SER A 96 -9.81 10.93 -14.44
N ASP A 97 -11.02 10.36 -14.38
CA ASP A 97 -12.26 11.09 -14.62
C ASP A 97 -12.55 12.13 -13.52
N LEU A 98 -12.27 11.80 -12.25
CA LEU A 98 -12.45 12.75 -11.15
C LEU A 98 -11.43 13.90 -11.18
N LEU A 99 -10.17 13.59 -11.46
CA LEU A 99 -9.10 14.58 -11.35
C LEU A 99 -8.88 15.40 -12.61
N GLY A 100 -9.30 14.90 -13.78
CA GLY A 100 -9.03 15.53 -15.07
C GLY A 100 -7.55 15.87 -15.24
N ASP A 101 -7.26 17.15 -15.47
CA ASP A 101 -5.89 17.67 -15.64
C ASP A 101 -4.98 17.43 -14.40
N GLY A 102 -5.56 17.23 -13.22
CA GLY A 102 -4.83 16.90 -11.99
C GLY A 102 -4.28 15.47 -11.95
N PHE A 103 -4.73 14.58 -12.84
CA PHE A 103 -4.35 13.17 -12.84
C PHE A 103 -2.87 12.95 -13.20
N ALA A 104 -2.40 13.56 -14.29
CA ALA A 104 -1.01 13.37 -14.75
C ALA A 104 0.02 13.89 -13.72
N PRO A 105 -0.17 15.07 -13.08
CA PRO A 105 0.69 15.50 -11.97
C PRO A 105 0.69 14.54 -10.78
N LEU A 106 -0.46 13.98 -10.40
CA LEU A 106 -0.54 12.98 -9.33
C LEU A 106 0.29 11.75 -9.70
N LEU A 107 0.05 11.17 -10.89
CA LEU A 107 0.77 9.99 -11.36
C LEU A 107 2.29 10.19 -11.32
N ALA A 108 2.77 11.36 -11.78
CA ALA A 108 4.19 11.69 -11.75
C ALA A 108 4.76 11.82 -10.33
N ARG A 109 3.96 12.21 -9.33
CA ARG A 109 4.38 12.21 -7.91
C ARG A 109 4.41 10.80 -7.35
N LEU A 110 3.42 9.96 -7.67
CA LEU A 110 3.38 8.57 -7.19
C LEU A 110 4.52 7.74 -7.75
N ASP A 111 4.88 7.93 -9.02
CA ASP A 111 5.98 7.19 -9.65
C ASP A 111 7.33 7.45 -8.95
N ARG A 112 7.55 8.65 -8.40
CA ARG A 112 8.75 8.99 -7.61
C ARG A 112 8.80 8.32 -6.24
N LEU A 113 7.71 7.72 -5.78
CA LEU A 113 7.67 6.94 -4.54
C LEU A 113 8.17 5.51 -4.75
N ALA A 114 8.41 5.09 -6.00
CA ALA A 114 8.99 3.80 -6.28
C ALA A 114 10.38 3.70 -5.64
N PRO A 115 10.69 2.60 -4.93
CA PRO A 115 12.06 2.35 -4.51
C PRO A 115 12.94 2.20 -5.77
N PRO A 116 14.25 2.52 -5.67
CA PRO A 116 15.16 2.25 -6.75
C PRO A 116 15.07 0.77 -7.16
N PRO A 117 15.20 0.43 -8.46
CA PRO A 117 15.17 -0.96 -8.89
C PRO A 117 16.19 -1.74 -8.08
N ALA A 118 15.77 -2.89 -7.52
CA ALA A 118 16.71 -3.82 -6.91
C ALA A 118 17.75 -4.16 -7.99
N GLY A 119 19.02 -3.83 -7.72
CA GLY A 119 20.07 -3.74 -8.72
C GLY A 119 20.13 -4.89 -9.73
N GLU A 120 20.48 -4.53 -10.97
CA GLU A 120 20.93 -5.42 -12.05
C GLU A 120 22.15 -6.27 -11.64
#